data_AF-A0A7S1A4I7-F1
#
_entry.id   AF-A0A7S1A4I7-F1
#
_cell.length_a   1.000
_cell.length_b   1.000
_cell.length_c   1.000
_cell.angle_alpha   90.00
_cell.angle_beta   90.00
_cell.angle_gamma   90.00
#
_symmetry.space_group_name_H-M   'P 1'
#
loop_
_entity.id
_entity.type
_entity.pdbx_description
1 polymer ?
#
loop_
_entity_poly.entity_id
_entity_poly.type
_entity_poly.pdbx_seq_one_letter_code
_entity_poly.pdbx_strand_id
1 'polypeptide(L)'
;GISSNDEMQLSLDPDSSPLVNTRWERVVDDAFTTLFVVELMLRVLGIRSEFFKEADWQWNVFDVLVIGMALVEILLRATGISGGVVFVLRVVKVFRALRLLRVIRFVRHVNVLHAMSLAIANCSMMLVWAVAFLVLLVFLFSIMLIDAASQYISEHGQNAEHLDALQAFYGTLSMTMLTLFMSLTGGVDWWDVVQPLLEISAGYCIVFILFQIIGALAVLNVINATFVNDAMESARKNPDLRIHREMEDMKFMLQRLTALFQDLDAACS
;
A
#
# COMPACT_ATOMS: atom_id res chain seq x y z
N GLY A 1 36.67 38.03 25.08
CA GLY A 1 35.81 36.92 25.53
C GLY A 1 34.32 37.24 25.52
N ILE A 2 33.84 38.27 24.81
CA ILE A 2 32.41 38.57 24.69
C ILE A 2 31.89 38.23 23.28
N SER A 3 32.74 38.26 22.25
CA SER A 3 32.31 38.01 20.85
C SER A 3 32.02 36.54 20.51
N SER A 4 32.63 35.56 21.19
CA SER A 4 32.44 34.13 20.85
C SER A 4 31.24 33.48 21.56
N ASN A 5 30.72 34.10 22.62
CA ASN A 5 29.56 33.57 23.33
C ASN A 5 28.24 34.00 22.67
N ASP A 6 28.19 35.17 22.03
CA ASP A 6 27.01 35.65 21.31
C ASP A 6 26.78 34.89 19.99
N GLU A 7 27.84 34.53 19.26
CA GLU A 7 27.73 33.68 18.06
C GLU A 7 27.33 32.23 18.41
N MET A 8 27.73 31.73 19.58
CA MET A 8 27.38 30.39 20.03
C MET A 8 25.94 30.33 20.59
N GLN A 9 25.42 31.41 21.19
CA GLN A 9 24.02 31.50 21.57
C GLN A 9 23.07 31.65 20.36
N LEU A 10 23.52 32.25 19.25
CA LEU A 10 22.73 32.32 18.02
C LEU A 10 22.55 30.95 17.33
N SER A 11 23.38 29.96 17.69
CA SER A 11 23.32 28.60 17.15
C SER A 11 22.48 27.61 17.99
N LEU A 12 22.01 28.04 19.17
CA LEU A 12 21.34 27.21 20.16
C LEU A 12 19.86 27.58 20.39
N ASP A 13 19.26 28.40 19.53
CA ASP A 13 17.80 28.59 19.49
C ASP A 13 17.16 27.50 18.60
N PRO A 14 16.41 26.53 19.16
CA PRO A 14 15.72 25.51 18.37
C PRO A 14 14.52 26.07 17.59
N ASP A 15 14.22 27.37 17.74
CA ASP A 15 13.03 28.04 17.21
C ASP A 15 13.31 29.00 16.03
N SER A 16 14.55 29.08 15.54
CA SER A 16 14.92 30.02 14.47
C SER A 16 14.75 29.50 13.03
N SER A 17 13.81 28.57 12.76
CA SER A 17 13.02 28.45 11.50
C SER A 17 12.09 27.20 11.54
N PRO A 18 10.76 27.28 11.25
CA PRO A 18 10.15 27.99 10.11
C PRO A 18 8.77 28.61 10.45
N LEU A 19 8.72 29.75 11.13
CA LEU A 19 7.45 30.48 11.32
C LEU A 19 7.23 31.63 10.31
N VAL A 20 8.14 31.82 9.35
CA VAL A 20 8.16 33.01 8.48
C VAL A 20 7.41 32.84 7.15
N ASN A 21 6.89 31.65 6.81
CA ASN A 21 6.17 31.45 5.54
C ASN A 21 4.71 30.97 5.65
N THR A 22 4.11 30.95 6.84
CA THR A 22 2.77 30.38 7.05
C THR A 22 1.62 31.20 6.45
N ARG A 23 1.80 32.50 6.15
CA ARG A 23 0.69 33.34 5.65
C ARG A 23 0.43 33.13 4.16
N TRP A 24 1.46 33.18 3.32
CA TRP A 24 1.28 32.95 1.89
C TRP A 24 0.97 31.49 1.58
N GLU A 25 1.54 30.52 2.32
CA GLU A 25 1.18 29.11 2.18
C GLU A 25 -0.32 28.88 2.38
N ARG A 26 -0.91 29.54 3.39
CA ARG A 26 -2.35 29.49 3.64
C ARG A 26 -3.17 30.15 2.55
N VAL A 27 -2.78 31.34 2.10
CA VAL A 27 -3.49 32.05 1.02
C VAL A 27 -3.46 31.23 -0.27
N VAL A 28 -2.33 30.60 -0.56
CA VAL A 28 -2.16 29.72 -1.72
C VAL A 28 -3.03 28.46 -1.58
N ASP A 29 -3.01 27.79 -0.42
CA ASP A 29 -3.85 26.62 -0.13
C ASP A 29 -5.35 26.94 -0.27
N ASP A 30 -5.80 28.09 0.26
CA ASP A 30 -7.20 28.54 0.21
C ASP A 30 -7.62 28.92 -1.21
N ALA A 31 -6.73 29.59 -1.97
CA ALA A 31 -6.95 29.95 -3.37
C ALA A 31 -7.06 28.69 -4.26
N PHE A 32 -6.15 27.72 -4.11
CA PHE A 32 -6.24 26.45 -4.80
C PHE A 32 -7.52 25.70 -4.43
N THR A 33 -7.89 25.67 -3.13
CA THR A 33 -9.12 25.02 -2.68
C THR A 33 -10.35 25.65 -3.36
N THR A 34 -10.40 26.97 -3.44
CA THR A 34 -11.50 27.70 -4.08
C THR A 34 -11.56 27.41 -5.58
N LEU A 35 -10.42 27.41 -6.26
CA LEU A 35 -10.33 27.06 -7.69
C LEU A 35 -10.84 25.64 -7.94
N PHE A 36 -10.43 24.66 -7.13
CA PHE A 36 -10.88 23.28 -7.23
C PHE A 36 -12.36 23.10 -6.90
N VAL A 37 -12.91 23.88 -5.96
CA VAL A 37 -14.36 23.90 -5.68
C VAL A 37 -15.11 24.41 -6.90
N VAL A 38 -14.66 25.51 -7.51
CA VAL A 38 -15.29 26.06 -8.72
C VAL A 38 -15.21 25.06 -9.88
N GLU A 39 -14.06 24.45 -10.10
CA GLU A 39 -13.87 23.42 -11.12
C GLU A 39 -14.79 22.20 -10.90
N LEU A 40 -14.90 21.72 -9.66
CA LEU A 40 -15.80 20.62 -9.30
C LEU A 40 -17.26 21.02 -9.56
N MET A 41 -17.67 22.23 -9.18
CA MET A 41 -19.02 22.74 -9.43
C MET A 41 -19.32 22.83 -10.92
N LEU A 42 -18.37 23.31 -11.74
CA LEU A 42 -18.51 23.33 -13.20
C LEU A 42 -18.66 21.93 -13.79
N ARG A 43 -17.89 20.93 -13.32
CA ARG A 43 -18.04 19.54 -13.77
C ARG A 43 -19.39 18.94 -13.38
N VAL A 44 -19.82 19.15 -12.13
CA VAL A 44 -21.10 18.66 -11.63
C VAL A 44 -22.26 19.29 -12.40
N LEU A 45 -22.17 20.59 -12.71
CA LEU A 45 -23.18 21.31 -13.49
C LEU A 45 -23.18 20.90 -14.97
N GLY A 46 -22.01 20.62 -15.56
CA GLY A 46 -21.86 20.20 -16.95
C GLY A 46 -22.28 18.76 -17.22
N ILE A 47 -21.95 17.82 -16.33
CA ILE A 47 -22.12 16.37 -16.52
C ILE A 47 -23.38 15.84 -15.79
N ARG A 48 -23.96 16.63 -14.88
CA ARG A 48 -25.22 16.37 -14.15
C ARG A 48 -25.29 14.94 -13.57
N SER A 49 -26.21 14.11 -14.05
CA SER A 49 -26.52 12.76 -13.51
C SER A 49 -25.54 11.67 -13.99
N GLU A 50 -24.75 11.95 -15.02
CA GLU A 50 -23.73 11.02 -15.54
C GLU A 50 -22.44 11.07 -14.72
N PHE A 51 -22.26 12.09 -13.88
CA PHE A 51 -21.07 12.28 -13.03
C PHE A 51 -20.79 11.08 -12.10
N PHE A 52 -21.84 10.39 -11.66
CA PHE A 52 -21.76 9.20 -10.80
C PHE A 52 -21.92 7.87 -11.57
N LYS A 53 -22.09 7.91 -12.89
CA LYS A 53 -22.36 6.72 -13.73
C LYS A 53 -21.29 6.48 -14.80
N GLU A 54 -20.41 7.46 -15.03
CA GLU A 54 -19.29 7.35 -15.94
C GLU A 54 -18.22 6.37 -15.41
N ALA A 55 -17.38 5.83 -16.30
CA ALA A 55 -16.34 4.85 -15.93
C ALA A 55 -15.40 5.36 -14.82
N ASP A 56 -15.24 6.68 -14.69
CA ASP A 56 -14.40 7.35 -13.70
C ASP A 56 -15.14 7.83 -12.44
N TRP A 57 -16.35 7.33 -12.16
CA TRP A 57 -17.16 7.77 -11.01
C TRP A 57 -16.42 7.68 -9.66
N GLN A 58 -15.50 6.73 -9.50
CA GLN A 58 -14.67 6.56 -8.30
C GLN A 58 -13.77 7.79 -8.06
N TRP A 59 -13.20 8.34 -9.14
CA TRP A 59 -12.38 9.55 -9.09
C TRP A 59 -13.21 10.79 -8.78
N ASN A 60 -14.42 10.84 -9.32
CA ASN A 60 -15.38 11.91 -9.03
C ASN A 60 -15.86 11.90 -7.58
N VAL A 61 -16.01 10.71 -6.97
CA VAL A 61 -16.30 10.57 -5.53
C VAL A 61 -15.11 11.00 -4.68
N PHE A 62 -13.88 10.60 -5.05
CA PHE A 62 -12.64 11.02 -4.38
C PHE A 62 -12.43 12.54 -4.47
N ASP A 63 -12.51 13.10 -5.69
CA ASP A 63 -13.17 14.36 -6.08
C ASP A 63 -13.77 15.16 -4.90
N VAL A 64 -15.03 14.82 -4.68
CA VAL A 64 -15.94 15.41 -3.71
C VAL A 64 -15.46 15.20 -2.28
N LEU A 65 -14.94 14.02 -1.93
CA LEU A 65 -14.56 13.70 -0.55
C LEU A 65 -13.39 14.56 -0.06
N VAL A 66 -12.34 14.70 -0.86
CA VAL A 66 -11.17 15.52 -0.50
C VAL A 66 -11.51 17.02 -0.46
N ILE A 67 -12.39 17.50 -1.36
CA ILE A 67 -12.86 18.89 -1.33
C ILE A 67 -13.77 19.12 -0.12
N GLY A 68 -14.64 18.16 0.21
CA GLY A 68 -15.47 18.21 1.41
C GLY A 68 -14.64 18.28 2.69
N MET A 69 -13.58 17.46 2.79
CA MET A 69 -12.64 17.52 3.92
C MET A 69 -11.94 18.88 4.04
N ALA A 70 -11.58 19.50 2.91
CA ALA A 70 -11.02 20.85 2.88
C ALA A 70 -11.98 21.91 3.44
N LEU A 71 -13.25 21.82 3.04
CA LEU A 71 -14.30 22.74 3.51
C LEU A 71 -14.59 22.57 5.00
N VAL A 72 -14.59 21.33 5.50
CA VAL A 72 -14.72 21.04 6.93
C VAL A 72 -13.57 21.66 7.72
N GLU A 73 -12.33 21.57 7.23
CA GLU A 73 -11.19 22.21 7.87
C GLU A 73 -11.33 23.74 7.94
N ILE A 74 -11.77 24.38 6.85
CA ILE A 74 -12.02 25.83 6.80
C ILE A 74 -13.16 26.22 7.78
N LEU A 75 -14.25 25.44 7.81
CA LEU A 75 -15.40 25.69 8.66
C LEU A 75 -15.06 25.52 10.16
N LEU A 76 -14.29 24.49 10.52
CA LEU A 76 -13.82 24.28 11.88
C LEU A 76 -12.91 25.42 12.37
N ARG A 77 -12.08 25.97 11.48
CA ARG A 77 -11.26 27.16 11.78
C ARG A 77 -12.12 28.41 11.95
N ALA A 78 -13.14 28.60 11.12
CA ALA A 78 -14.01 29.77 11.15
C ALA A 78 -14.94 29.82 12.37
N THR A 79 -15.43 28.66 12.82
CA THR A 79 -16.38 28.57 13.94
C THR A 79 -15.74 28.65 15.32
N GLY A 80 -14.40 28.57 15.41
CA GLY A 80 -13.66 28.79 16.66
C GLY A 80 -14.01 27.81 17.79
N ILE A 81 -14.60 26.65 17.48
CA ILE A 81 -15.07 25.68 18.47
C ILE A 81 -13.87 25.08 19.21
N SER A 82 -13.54 25.65 20.37
CA SER A 82 -12.44 25.22 21.24
C SER A 82 -12.85 24.17 22.28
N GLY A 83 -14.11 23.73 22.31
CA GLY A 83 -14.68 22.93 23.41
C GLY A 83 -14.28 21.44 23.47
N GLY A 84 -13.46 20.95 22.53
CA GLY A 84 -13.05 19.54 22.42
C GLY A 84 -11.58 19.39 22.07
N VAL A 85 -10.72 20.20 22.68
CA VAL A 85 -9.32 20.46 22.28
C VAL A 85 -8.54 19.21 21.88
N VAL A 86 -8.70 18.07 22.56
CA VAL A 86 -7.95 16.83 22.21
C VAL A 86 -8.49 16.14 20.95
N PHE A 87 -9.81 16.01 20.79
CA PHE A 87 -10.41 15.43 19.58
C PHE A 87 -10.20 16.35 18.38
N VAL A 88 -10.45 17.66 18.56
CA VAL A 88 -10.26 18.66 17.50
C VAL A 88 -8.79 18.72 17.07
N LEU A 89 -7.81 18.66 17.97
CA LEU A 89 -6.39 18.64 17.59
C LEU A 89 -5.98 17.33 16.88
N ARG A 90 -6.51 16.17 17.27
CA ARG A 90 -6.26 14.89 16.56
C ARG A 90 -6.87 14.91 15.16
N VAL A 91 -8.10 15.38 15.06
CA VAL A 91 -8.87 15.48 13.81
C VAL A 91 -8.23 16.49 12.85
N VAL A 92 -7.82 17.66 13.35
CA VAL A 92 -7.09 18.66 12.55
C VAL A 92 -5.74 18.12 12.07
N LYS A 93 -5.02 17.34 12.89
CA LYS A 93 -3.76 16.69 12.45
C LYS A 93 -3.99 15.69 11.32
N VAL A 94 -5.04 14.88 11.41
CA VAL A 94 -5.43 13.94 10.35
C VAL A 94 -5.81 14.70 9.09
N PHE A 95 -6.68 15.71 9.17
CA PHE A 95 -7.06 16.52 8.00
C PHE A 95 -5.86 17.24 7.36
N ARG A 96 -4.91 17.72 8.16
CA ARG A 96 -3.67 18.33 7.69
C ARG A 96 -2.75 17.35 6.96
N ALA A 97 -2.76 16.07 7.31
CA ALA A 97 -2.05 15.03 6.56
C ALA A 97 -2.81 14.68 5.25
N LEU A 98 -4.15 14.61 5.32
CA LEU A 98 -5.00 14.27 4.18
C LEU A 98 -5.00 15.33 3.06
N ARG A 99 -4.61 16.58 3.33
CA ARG A 99 -4.41 17.57 2.25
C ARG A 99 -3.35 17.15 1.23
N LEU A 100 -2.40 16.30 1.62
CA LEU A 100 -1.41 15.72 0.70
C LEU A 100 -2.05 14.78 -0.32
N LEU A 101 -3.22 14.21 -0.05
CA LEU A 101 -3.97 13.40 -1.02
C LEU A 101 -4.41 14.21 -2.24
N ARG A 102 -4.42 15.55 -2.17
CA ARG A 102 -4.67 16.39 -3.34
C ARG A 102 -3.57 16.25 -4.39
N VAL A 103 -2.35 15.85 -4.02
CA VAL A 103 -1.25 15.55 -4.97
C VAL A 103 -1.68 14.43 -5.92
N ILE A 104 -2.47 13.47 -5.46
CA ILE A 104 -2.98 12.36 -6.29
C ILE A 104 -3.83 12.88 -7.46
N ARG A 105 -4.50 14.04 -7.32
CA ARG A 105 -5.19 14.68 -8.45
C ARG A 105 -4.24 15.13 -9.54
N PHE A 106 -3.08 15.65 -9.17
CA PHE A 106 -2.06 16.07 -10.13
C PHE A 106 -1.43 14.87 -10.83
N VAL A 107 -1.22 13.77 -10.08
CA VAL A 107 -0.75 12.48 -10.62
C VAL A 107 -1.67 11.98 -11.73
N ARG A 108 -3.01 12.19 -11.65
CA ARG A 108 -3.96 11.85 -12.72
C ARG A 108 -3.72 12.62 -14.03
N HIS A 109 -3.32 13.89 -13.94
CA HIS A 109 -3.08 14.73 -15.12
C HIS A 109 -1.74 14.41 -15.80
N VAL A 110 -0.86 13.69 -15.11
CA VAL A 110 0.37 13.17 -15.68
C VAL A 110 0.08 11.78 -16.23
N ASN A 111 -0.16 11.70 -17.55
CA ASN A 111 -0.51 10.45 -18.26
C ASN A 111 0.41 9.27 -17.91
N VAL A 112 1.70 9.51 -17.68
CA VAL A 112 2.69 8.50 -17.28
C VAL A 112 2.36 7.92 -15.90
N LEU A 113 2.06 8.78 -14.92
CA LEU A 113 1.75 8.35 -13.56
C LEU A 113 0.35 7.73 -13.47
N HIS A 114 -0.60 8.23 -14.26
CA HIS A 114 -1.92 7.60 -14.39
C HIS A 114 -1.80 6.17 -14.92
N ALA A 115 -1.02 5.95 -15.98
CA ALA A 115 -0.75 4.61 -16.52
C ALA A 115 -0.08 3.69 -15.50
N MET A 116 0.89 4.19 -14.74
CA MET A 116 1.54 3.43 -13.65
C MET A 116 0.56 3.09 -12.52
N SER A 117 -0.30 4.03 -12.11
CA SER A 117 -1.30 3.81 -11.06
C SER A 117 -2.35 2.77 -11.47
N LEU A 118 -2.75 2.77 -12.74
CA LEU A 118 -3.68 1.77 -13.29
C LEU A 118 -3.03 0.38 -13.36
N ALA A 119 -1.75 0.31 -13.71
CA ALA A 119 -0.98 -0.94 -13.67
C ALA A 119 -0.89 -1.50 -12.24
N ILE A 120 -0.58 -0.66 -11.26
CA ILE A 120 -0.55 -1.06 -9.83
C ILE A 120 -1.95 -1.51 -9.37
N ALA A 121 -3.00 -0.78 -9.74
CA ALA A 121 -4.38 -1.14 -9.39
C ALA A 121 -4.77 -2.51 -9.97
N ASN A 122 -4.37 -2.81 -11.20
CA ASN A 122 -4.65 -4.10 -11.82
C ASN A 122 -3.90 -5.25 -11.14
N CYS A 123 -2.65 -5.04 -10.73
CA CYS A 123 -1.87 -6.03 -9.98
C CYS A 123 -2.28 -6.14 -8.50
N SER A 124 -2.97 -5.13 -7.95
CA SER A 124 -3.31 -5.06 -6.52
C SER A 124 -4.24 -6.19 -6.07
N MET A 125 -5.15 -6.67 -6.92
CA MET A 125 -6.07 -7.76 -6.56
C MET A 125 -5.32 -9.05 -6.24
N MET A 126 -4.30 -9.40 -7.03
CA MET A 126 -3.49 -10.61 -6.79
C MET A 126 -2.65 -10.45 -5.51
N LEU A 127 -2.13 -9.23 -5.27
CA LEU A 127 -1.37 -8.92 -4.06
C LEU A 127 -2.24 -8.98 -2.81
N VAL A 128 -3.49 -8.53 -2.87
CA VAL A 128 -4.43 -8.59 -1.74
C VAL A 128 -4.66 -10.04 -1.30
N TRP A 129 -4.89 -10.96 -2.24
CA TRP A 129 -5.03 -12.38 -1.92
C TRP A 129 -3.75 -13.00 -1.38
N ALA A 130 -2.59 -12.61 -1.91
CA ALA A 130 -1.30 -13.06 -1.41
C ALA A 130 -1.04 -12.58 0.03
N VAL A 131 -1.32 -11.30 0.31
CA VAL A 131 -1.22 -10.72 1.65
C VAL A 131 -2.22 -11.37 2.60
N ALA A 132 -3.46 -11.61 2.17
CA ALA A 132 -4.46 -12.29 2.99
C ALA A 132 -4.02 -13.71 3.35
N PHE A 133 -3.44 -14.44 2.40
CA PHE A 133 -2.85 -15.76 2.64
C PHE A 133 -1.67 -15.70 3.62
N LEU A 134 -0.78 -14.71 3.49
CA LEU A 134 0.33 -14.50 4.42
C LEU A 134 -0.17 -14.19 5.84
N VAL A 135 -1.16 -13.31 5.97
CA VAL A 135 -1.79 -12.97 7.26
C VAL A 135 -2.43 -14.20 7.89
N LEU A 136 -3.11 -15.03 7.09
CA LEU A 136 -3.68 -16.30 7.55
C LEU A 136 -2.60 -17.25 8.07
N LEU A 137 -1.48 -17.41 7.35
CA LEU A 137 -0.35 -18.22 7.81
C LEU A 137 0.19 -17.69 9.14
N VAL A 138 0.50 -16.40 9.22
CA VAL A 138 0.98 -15.76 10.46
C VAL A 138 0.01 -16.01 11.61
N PHE A 139 -1.30 -15.86 11.38
CA PHE A 139 -2.32 -16.12 12.38
C PHE A 139 -2.32 -17.57 12.89
N LEU A 140 -2.28 -18.56 11.98
CA LEU A 140 -2.28 -19.98 12.36
C LEU A 140 -1.05 -20.36 13.19
N PHE A 141 0.15 -19.96 12.75
CA PHE A 141 1.38 -20.21 13.49
C PHE A 141 1.41 -19.44 14.82
N SER A 142 0.85 -18.22 14.86
CA SER A 142 0.76 -17.44 16.09
C SER A 142 -0.05 -18.15 17.17
N ILE A 143 -1.19 -18.75 16.80
CA ILE A 143 -2.03 -19.52 17.74
C ILE A 143 -1.26 -20.71 18.32
N MET A 144 -0.50 -21.43 17.50
CA MET A 144 0.28 -22.57 17.98
C MET A 144 1.37 -22.16 18.98
N LEU A 145 2.09 -21.07 18.69
CA LEU A 145 3.20 -20.62 19.55
C LEU A 145 2.71 -19.95 20.83
N ILE A 146 1.63 -19.16 20.78
CA ILE A 146 1.05 -18.57 22.00
C ILE A 146 0.47 -19.63 22.94
N ASP A 147 -0.14 -20.68 22.39
CA ASP A 147 -0.67 -21.79 23.18
C ASP A 147 0.47 -22.54 23.89
N ALA A 148 1.55 -22.85 23.16
CA ALA A 148 2.76 -23.45 23.72
C ALA A 148 3.40 -22.59 24.83
N ALA A 149 3.58 -21.30 24.56
CA ALA A 149 4.13 -20.35 25.53
C ALA A 149 3.24 -20.23 26.77
N SER A 150 1.92 -20.15 26.59
CA SER A 150 0.97 -20.01 27.70
C SER A 150 0.95 -21.25 28.60
N GLN A 151 1.01 -22.45 28.00
CA GLN A 151 1.10 -23.70 28.74
C GLN A 151 2.40 -23.78 29.55
N TYR A 152 3.54 -23.45 28.92
CA TYR A 152 4.83 -23.46 29.61
C TYR A 152 4.89 -22.49 30.80
N ILE A 153 4.37 -21.27 30.62
CA ILE A 153 4.28 -20.25 31.69
C ILE A 153 3.36 -20.74 32.81
N SER A 154 2.23 -21.39 32.47
CA SER A 154 1.29 -21.93 33.45
C SER A 154 1.91 -23.04 34.30
N GLU A 155 2.79 -23.87 33.73
CA GLU A 155 3.43 -24.99 34.43
C GLU A 155 4.60 -24.54 35.32
N HIS A 156 5.43 -23.61 34.84
CA HIS A 156 6.68 -23.23 35.51
C HIS A 156 6.55 -21.94 36.34
N GLY A 157 5.52 -21.13 36.10
CA GLY A 157 5.28 -19.87 36.82
C GLY A 157 6.47 -18.91 36.73
N GLN A 158 6.93 -18.41 37.89
CA GLN A 158 8.08 -17.50 37.96
C GLN A 158 9.44 -18.17 37.76
N ASN A 159 9.50 -19.51 37.77
CA ASN A 159 10.73 -20.25 37.52
C ASN A 159 10.96 -20.55 36.04
N ALA A 160 10.07 -20.09 35.15
CA ALA A 160 10.21 -20.24 33.72
C ALA A 160 11.48 -19.49 33.25
N GLU A 161 12.35 -20.20 32.54
CA GLU A 161 13.51 -19.58 31.92
C GLU A 161 13.04 -18.65 30.78
N HIS A 162 13.69 -17.50 30.62
CA HIS A 162 13.31 -16.49 29.62
C HIS A 162 11.86 -15.98 29.73
N LEU A 163 11.24 -15.98 30.92
CA LEU A 163 9.85 -15.53 31.15
C LEU A 163 9.55 -14.15 30.53
N ASP A 164 10.45 -13.18 30.70
CA ASP A 164 10.28 -11.82 30.17
C ASP A 164 10.22 -11.80 28.64
N ALA A 165 11.08 -12.59 27.98
CA ALA A 165 11.08 -12.72 26.53
C ALA A 165 9.83 -13.44 26.03
N LEU A 166 9.40 -14.49 26.74
CA LEU A 166 8.22 -15.26 26.39
C LEU A 166 6.94 -14.41 26.52
N GLN A 167 6.84 -13.55 27.53
CA GLN A 167 5.74 -12.58 27.66
C GLN A 167 5.83 -11.43 26.63
N ALA A 168 7.03 -10.94 26.32
CA ALA A 168 7.21 -9.87 25.35
C ALA A 168 6.84 -10.31 23.93
N PHE A 169 7.29 -11.51 23.52
CA PHE A 169 7.09 -12.03 22.17
C PHE A 169 5.77 -12.78 21.99
N TYR A 170 5.32 -13.51 23.02
CA TYR A 170 4.18 -14.42 22.94
C TYR A 170 3.05 -14.11 23.93
N GLY A 171 3.07 -12.96 24.62
CA GLY A 171 2.09 -12.66 25.66
C GLY A 171 0.66 -12.39 25.17
N THR A 172 0.49 -11.91 23.93
CA THR A 172 -0.84 -11.70 23.33
C THR A 172 -0.82 -12.09 21.87
N LEU A 173 -1.98 -12.52 21.33
CA LEU A 173 -2.07 -12.97 19.94
C LEU A 173 -1.57 -11.92 18.95
N SER A 174 -1.96 -10.65 19.14
CA SER A 174 -1.53 -9.55 18.28
C SER A 174 -0.02 -9.31 18.35
N MET A 175 0.58 -9.45 19.54
CA MET A 175 2.04 -9.34 19.67
C MET A 175 2.74 -10.55 19.06
N THR A 176 2.23 -11.78 19.23
CA THR A 176 2.81 -12.96 18.56
C THR A 176 2.76 -12.80 17.03
N MET A 177 1.64 -12.36 16.49
CA MET A 177 1.51 -12.07 15.06
C MET A 177 2.50 -11.00 14.61
N LEU A 178 2.69 -9.94 15.40
CA LEU A 178 3.68 -8.90 15.12
C LEU A 178 5.11 -9.44 15.21
N THR A 179 5.43 -10.26 16.21
CA THR A 179 6.74 -10.89 16.37
C THR A 179 7.08 -11.78 15.17
N LEU A 180 6.16 -12.63 14.74
CA LEU A 180 6.34 -13.47 13.55
C LEU A 180 6.51 -12.64 12.27
N PHE A 181 5.77 -11.53 12.14
CA PHE A 181 5.95 -10.60 11.03
C PHE A 181 7.31 -9.90 11.09
N MET A 182 7.75 -9.45 12.27
CA MET A 182 9.05 -8.81 12.49
C MET A 182 10.20 -9.78 12.20
N SER A 183 10.11 -11.04 12.64
CA SER A 183 11.14 -12.05 12.37
C SER A 183 11.19 -12.43 10.88
N LEU A 184 10.03 -12.44 10.20
CA LEU A 184 9.95 -12.70 8.77
C LEU A 184 10.56 -11.56 7.93
N THR A 185 10.32 -10.32 8.35
CA THR A 185 10.78 -9.11 7.64
C THR A 185 12.19 -8.66 8.02
N GLY A 186 12.80 -9.26 9.04
CA GLY A 186 14.12 -8.90 9.55
C GLY A 186 14.12 -7.68 10.49
N GLY A 187 12.99 -7.36 11.10
CA GLY A 187 12.89 -6.32 12.13
C GLY A 187 13.41 -6.76 13.51
N VAL A 188 13.36 -8.06 13.81
CA VAL A 188 14.00 -8.68 14.98
C VAL A 188 14.78 -9.90 14.52
N ASP A 189 15.90 -10.18 15.19
CA ASP A 189 16.68 -11.37 14.89
C ASP A 189 15.86 -12.62 15.21
N TRP A 190 15.74 -13.51 14.21
CA TRP A 190 14.96 -14.75 14.35
C TRP A 190 15.48 -15.64 15.49
N TRP A 191 16.76 -15.50 15.84
CA TRP A 191 17.40 -16.20 16.95
C TRP A 191 16.81 -15.78 18.31
N ASP A 192 16.60 -14.49 18.53
CA ASP A 192 16.05 -13.97 19.79
C ASP A 192 14.62 -14.47 20.03
N VAL A 193 13.88 -14.71 18.94
CA VAL A 193 12.52 -15.23 18.96
C VAL A 193 12.49 -16.74 19.23
N VAL A 194 13.44 -17.51 18.66
CA VAL A 194 13.46 -18.97 18.81
C VAL A 194 14.08 -19.42 20.13
N GLN A 195 14.98 -18.64 20.73
CA GLN A 195 15.70 -19.02 21.95
C GLN A 195 14.75 -19.39 23.11
N PRO A 196 13.69 -18.60 23.44
CA PRO A 196 12.73 -18.99 24.47
C PRO A 196 11.92 -20.25 24.14
N LEU A 197 11.77 -20.60 22.85
CA LEU A 197 11.03 -21.78 22.42
C LEU A 197 11.84 -23.08 22.63
N LEU A 198 13.17 -23.00 22.68
CA LEU A 198 14.03 -24.17 22.93
C LEU A 198 13.77 -24.77 24.32
N GLU A 199 13.47 -23.92 25.30
CA GLU A 199 13.17 -24.31 26.68
C GLU A 199 11.80 -25.00 26.82
N ILE A 200 10.89 -24.75 25.87
CA ILE A 200 9.58 -25.41 25.83
C ILE A 200 9.72 -26.78 25.17
N SER A 201 10.11 -26.79 23.88
CA SER A 201 10.45 -28.02 23.17
C SER A 201 11.13 -27.72 21.84
N ALA A 202 12.04 -28.61 21.42
CA ALA A 202 12.66 -28.57 20.10
C ALA A 202 11.62 -28.66 18.95
N GLY A 203 10.44 -29.23 19.21
CA GLY A 203 9.36 -29.33 18.23
C GLY A 203 8.83 -27.96 17.79
N TYR A 204 8.64 -27.02 18.73
CA TYR A 204 8.19 -25.67 18.41
C TYR A 204 9.24 -24.86 17.64
N CYS A 205 10.53 -25.16 17.85
CA CYS A 205 11.62 -24.57 17.06
C CYS A 205 11.55 -25.00 15.59
N ILE A 206 11.28 -26.28 15.34
CA ILE A 206 11.07 -26.79 13.97
C ILE A 206 9.86 -26.11 13.32
N VAL A 207 8.76 -25.97 14.06
CA VAL A 207 7.55 -25.26 13.58
C VAL A 207 7.86 -23.81 13.21
N PHE A 208 8.62 -23.09 14.04
CA PHE A 208 9.04 -21.72 13.77
C PHE A 208 9.95 -21.61 12.54
N ILE A 209 10.93 -22.51 12.40
CA ILE A 209 11.81 -22.53 11.21
C ILE A 209 11.01 -22.85 9.94
N LEU A 210 10.06 -23.79 10.00
CA LEU A 210 9.17 -24.10 8.89
C LEU A 210 8.33 -22.87 8.48
N PHE A 211 7.80 -22.11 9.45
CA PHE A 211 7.14 -20.83 9.19
C PHE A 211 8.07 -19.86 8.45
N GLN A 212 9.31 -19.71 8.90
CA GLN A 212 10.28 -18.79 8.28
C GLN A 212 10.58 -19.19 6.82
N ILE A 213 10.76 -20.48 6.55
CA ILE A 213 11.00 -21.01 5.20
C ILE A 213 9.76 -20.78 4.31
N ILE A 214 8.58 -21.16 4.78
CA ILE A 214 7.32 -21.02 4.03
C ILE A 214 7.05 -19.53 3.75
N GLY A 215 7.22 -18.65 4.74
CA GLY A 215 7.03 -17.22 4.59
C GLY A 215 8.00 -16.60 3.59
N ALA A 216 9.29 -16.95 3.65
CA ALA A 216 10.29 -16.47 2.71
C ALA A 216 9.99 -16.94 1.27
N LEU A 217 9.61 -18.21 1.10
CA LEU A 217 9.20 -18.74 -0.21
C LEU A 217 7.92 -18.09 -0.72
N ALA A 218 6.94 -17.82 0.14
CA ALA A 218 5.71 -17.14 -0.25
C ALA A 218 5.98 -15.74 -0.79
N VAL A 219 6.78 -14.93 -0.07
CA VAL A 219 7.16 -13.59 -0.50
C VAL A 219 7.95 -13.64 -1.81
N LEU A 220 8.93 -14.54 -1.92
CA LEU A 220 9.73 -14.71 -3.13
C LEU A 220 8.87 -15.12 -4.33
N ASN A 221 7.90 -16.02 -4.13
CA ASN A 221 6.99 -16.45 -5.18
C ASN A 221 6.07 -15.33 -5.67
N VAL A 222 5.60 -14.45 -4.77
CA VAL A 222 4.80 -13.27 -5.16
C VAL A 222 5.64 -12.33 -6.02
N ILE A 223 6.87 -12.03 -5.58
CA ILE A 223 7.80 -11.17 -6.31
C ILE A 223 8.08 -11.76 -7.71
N ASN A 224 8.42 -13.05 -7.77
CA ASN A 224 8.67 -13.74 -9.04
C ASN A 224 7.43 -13.73 -9.95
N ALA A 225 6.24 -13.98 -9.40
CA ALA A 225 5.00 -13.92 -10.16
C ALA A 225 4.74 -12.53 -10.76
N THR A 226 5.01 -11.47 -10.00
CA THR A 226 4.88 -10.09 -10.51
C THR A 226 5.87 -9.79 -11.63
N PHE A 227 7.15 -10.14 -11.47
CA PHE A 227 8.15 -9.95 -12.53
C PHE A 227 7.84 -10.75 -13.79
N VAL A 228 7.36 -11.99 -13.63
CA VAL A 228 6.93 -12.81 -14.76
C VAL A 228 5.72 -12.19 -15.45
N ASN A 229 4.74 -11.70 -14.69
CA ASN A 229 3.57 -11.03 -15.25
C ASN A 229 3.95 -9.77 -16.05
N ASP A 230 4.83 -8.93 -15.51
CA ASP A 230 5.33 -7.73 -16.18
C ASP A 230 6.15 -8.08 -17.44
N ALA A 231 7.00 -9.11 -17.37
CA ALA A 231 7.75 -9.61 -18.52
C ALA A 231 6.81 -10.15 -19.62
N MET A 232 5.78 -10.90 -19.25
CA MET A 232 4.76 -11.38 -20.18
C MET A 232 3.95 -10.25 -20.79
N GLU A 233 3.57 -9.24 -20.01
CA GLU A 233 2.83 -8.08 -20.50
C GLU A 233 3.69 -7.24 -21.44
N SER A 234 4.96 -7.02 -21.11
CA SER A 234 5.95 -6.39 -21.99
C SER A 234 6.13 -7.18 -23.29
N ALA A 235 6.26 -8.50 -23.20
CA ALA A 235 6.33 -9.38 -24.38
C ALA A 235 5.07 -9.26 -25.27
N ARG A 236 3.86 -9.17 -24.68
CA ARG A 236 2.60 -8.98 -25.44
C ARG A 236 2.50 -7.62 -26.10
N LYS A 237 3.11 -6.57 -25.52
CA LYS A 237 3.11 -5.21 -26.07
C LYS A 237 4.17 -4.99 -27.16
N ASN A 238 5.08 -5.94 -27.39
CA ASN A 238 6.06 -5.82 -28.47
C ASN A 238 5.38 -5.92 -29.85
N PRO A 239 5.44 -4.85 -30.68
CA PRO A 239 4.78 -4.82 -31.98
C PRO A 239 5.33 -5.89 -32.94
N ASP A 240 6.63 -6.19 -32.87
CA ASP A 240 7.28 -7.19 -33.73
C ASP A 240 6.69 -8.60 -33.53
N LEU A 241 6.39 -8.98 -32.29
CA LEU A 241 5.78 -10.28 -31.98
C LEU A 241 4.32 -10.35 -32.44
N ARG A 242 3.60 -9.22 -32.42
CA ARG A 242 2.23 -9.13 -32.94
C ARG A 242 2.21 -9.24 -34.46
N ILE A 243 3.08 -8.50 -35.15
CA ILE A 243 3.19 -8.52 -36.61
C ILE A 243 3.59 -9.92 -37.09
N HIS A 244 4.54 -10.57 -36.43
CA HIS A 244 4.93 -11.94 -36.80
C HIS A 244 3.77 -12.95 -36.65
N ARG A 245 2.97 -12.89 -35.58
CA ARG A 245 1.78 -13.75 -35.44
C ARG A 245 0.73 -13.46 -36.51
N GLU A 246 0.42 -12.19 -36.76
CA GLU A 246 -0.54 -11.79 -37.79
C GLU A 246 -0.09 -12.23 -39.19
N MET A 247 1.22 -12.19 -39.48
CA MET A 247 1.79 -12.70 -40.72
C MET A 247 1.69 -14.23 -40.84
N GLU A 248 1.90 -14.97 -39.75
CA GLU A 248 1.71 -16.43 -39.74
C GLU A 248 0.25 -16.82 -39.96
N ASP A 249 -0.68 -16.17 -39.28
CA ASP A 249 -2.12 -16.38 -39.44
C ASP A 249 -2.58 -16.05 -40.86
N MET A 250 -2.10 -14.94 -41.42
CA MET A 250 -2.40 -14.56 -42.81
C MET A 250 -1.85 -15.58 -43.81
N LYS A 251 -0.64 -16.12 -43.57
CA LYS A 251 -0.06 -17.17 -44.42
C LYS A 251 -0.89 -18.46 -44.36
N PHE A 252 -1.36 -18.85 -43.18
CA PHE A 252 -2.25 -20.00 -43.01
C PHE A 252 -3.60 -19.80 -43.70
N MET A 253 -4.19 -18.61 -43.57
CA MET A 253 -5.44 -18.26 -44.26
C MET A 253 -5.28 -18.30 -45.79
N LEU A 254 -4.19 -17.74 -46.32
CA LEU A 254 -3.91 -17.78 -47.76
C LEU A 254 -3.74 -19.20 -48.27
N GLN A 255 -3.02 -20.06 -47.55
CA GLN A 255 -2.88 -21.47 -47.92
C GLN A 255 -4.23 -22.20 -47.97
N ARG A 256 -5.12 -21.92 -47.01
CA ARG A 256 -6.49 -22.45 -47.01
C ARG A 256 -7.31 -21.94 -48.19
N LEU A 257 -7.21 -20.65 -48.50
CA LEU A 257 -7.90 -20.04 -49.64
C LEU A 257 -7.42 -20.63 -50.96
N THR A 258 -6.10 -20.80 -51.13
CA THR A 258 -5.53 -21.44 -52.32
C THR A 258 -5.99 -22.88 -52.46
N ALA A 259 -6.04 -23.65 -51.37
CA ALA A 259 -6.55 -25.02 -51.40
C ALA A 259 -8.04 -25.06 -51.81
N LEU A 260 -8.88 -24.17 -51.27
CA LEU A 260 -10.29 -24.07 -51.65
C LEU A 260 -10.47 -23.71 -53.13
N PHE A 261 -9.66 -22.80 -53.67
CA PHE A 261 -9.71 -22.45 -55.09
C PHE A 261 -9.30 -23.63 -55.98
N GLN A 262 -8.25 -24.38 -55.59
CA GLN A 262 -7.83 -25.57 -56.32
C GLN A 262 -8.91 -26.67 -56.31
N ASP A 263 -9.60 -26.86 -55.19
CA ASP A 263 -10.71 -27.82 -55.08
C ASP A 263 -11.91 -27.39 -55.94
N LEU A 264 -12.22 -26.09 -55.99
CA LEU A 264 -13.30 -25.53 -56.81
C LEU A 264 -12.99 -25.65 -58.32
N ASP A 265 -11.76 -25.34 -58.73
CA ASP A 265 -11.33 -25.48 -60.13
C ASP A 265 -11.35 -26.95 -60.57
N ALA A 266 -10.93 -27.88 -59.71
CA ALA A 266 -10.99 -29.32 -59.97
C ALA A 266 -12.43 -29.86 -60.02
N ALA A 267 -13.38 -29.24 -59.33
CA ALA A 267 -14.79 -29.61 -59.38
C ALA A 267 -15.53 -29.06 -60.62
N CYS A 268 -14.96 -28.06 -61.30
CA CYS A 268 -15.54 -27.44 -62.50
C CYS A 268 -14.95 -27.96 -63.83
N SER A 269 -13.88 -28.75 -63.78
CA SER A 269 -13.28 -29.46 -64.93
C SER A 269 -13.83 -30.88 -65.08
#